data_AF-X6NI58-F1
#
_entry.id   AF-X6NI58-F1
#
_cell.length_a   1.000
_cell.length_b   1.000
_cell.length_c   1.000
_cell.angle_alpha   90.00
_cell.angle_beta   90.00
_cell.angle_gamma   90.00
#
_symmetry.space_group_name_H-M   'P 1'
#
loop_
_entity.id
_entity.type
_entity.pdbx_description
1 polymer ?
#
loop_
_entity_poly.entity_id
_entity_poly.type
_entity_poly.pdbx_seq_one_letter_code
_entity_poly.pdbx_strand_id
1 'polypeptide(L)'
;MLKTMRQVLHEEQYVSTMKSLCDVLVAMIGQRKVMSVEMFNLCYMFDPHRMWKCFFEKCTELLTVDTLQDRPVDWEWLCQYFLSKGEIYYLLIFNFFFLTLKKKKKKMACCNRRLWCLLEDNNEEHKKVTKNESAKDNNNNNNNNNNNNNNNNNNNNNNNNDNHDMQLKASKWECIQQYCAKEGRKESLRMQEQFEIESAKSETLLRKLCSFDANKVHNGLQSTMDKTLLEHMIASSSDLHYFPQNLFDFDIYLNQLLNRAYLMDDAFHTAMKKFFELECKGADYNDSCIKSHDKLKQKAQSVYYKQSFPTSAHLVDIISAFVTFDSLENYYNGLDKFKAFLKQSKASFQ
;
A
#
# COMPACT_ATOMS: atom_id res chain seq x y z
N MET A 1 21.21 -1.13 17.58
CA MET A 1 21.71 -2.52 17.60
C MET A 1 22.91 -2.75 16.67
N LEU A 2 22.80 -2.67 15.33
CA LEU A 2 23.98 -2.89 14.43
C LEU A 2 25.19 -2.01 14.77
N LYS A 3 24.96 -0.70 14.95
CA LYS A 3 26.03 0.24 15.33
C LYS A 3 26.71 -0.17 16.64
N THR A 4 25.93 -0.60 17.63
CA THR A 4 26.41 -1.07 18.93
C THR A 4 27.21 -2.36 18.81
N MET A 5 26.71 -3.36 18.06
CA MET A 5 27.44 -4.61 17.82
C MET A 5 28.77 -4.37 17.12
N ARG A 6 28.80 -3.44 16.15
CA ARG A 6 30.03 -3.07 15.45
C ARG A 6 31.05 -2.33 16.33
N GLN A 7 30.59 -1.61 17.35
CA GLN A 7 31.46 -0.91 18.30
C GLN A 7 32.05 -1.85 19.36
N VAL A 8 31.32 -2.91 19.72
CA VAL A 8 31.71 -3.83 20.81
C VAL A 8 32.51 -5.03 20.31
N LEU A 9 32.25 -5.50 19.09
CA LEU A 9 32.91 -6.66 18.51
C LEU A 9 34.04 -6.24 17.56
N HIS A 10 35.10 -7.03 17.51
CA HIS A 10 36.09 -6.90 16.43
C HIS A 10 35.41 -7.19 15.08
N GLU A 11 35.83 -6.50 13.99
CA GLU A 11 35.11 -6.56 12.70
C GLU A 11 34.95 -8.02 12.19
N GLU A 12 35.96 -8.87 12.38
CA GLU A 12 35.89 -10.31 12.03
C GLU A 12 34.83 -11.06 12.84
N GLN A 13 34.76 -10.81 14.15
CA GLN A 13 33.76 -11.42 15.04
C GLN A 13 32.36 -10.92 14.70
N TYR A 14 32.21 -9.63 14.38
CA TYR A 14 30.95 -9.03 13.93
C TYR A 14 30.45 -9.71 12.64
N VAL A 15 31.31 -9.80 11.62
CA VAL A 15 30.96 -10.43 10.34
C VAL A 15 30.62 -11.91 10.53
N SER A 16 31.40 -12.65 11.33
CA SER A 16 31.12 -14.05 11.63
C SER A 16 29.78 -14.23 12.34
N THR A 17 29.51 -13.41 13.35
CA THR A 17 28.26 -13.47 14.13
C THR A 17 27.05 -13.16 13.25
N MET A 18 27.14 -12.12 12.42
CA MET A 18 26.04 -11.74 11.52
C MET A 18 25.79 -12.80 10.43
N LYS A 19 26.84 -13.44 9.91
CA LYS A 19 26.68 -14.57 8.97
C LYS A 19 25.94 -15.75 9.63
N SER A 20 26.36 -16.16 10.82
CA SER A 20 25.68 -17.23 11.56
C SER A 20 24.22 -16.88 11.86
N LEU A 21 23.94 -15.62 12.18
CA LEU A 21 22.57 -15.17 12.42
C LEU A 21 21.71 -15.19 11.14
N CYS A 22 22.27 -14.77 10.00
CA CYS A 22 21.63 -14.92 8.70
C CYS A 22 21.37 -16.40 8.37
N ASP A 23 22.31 -17.31 8.65
CA ASP A 23 22.14 -18.75 8.42
C ASP A 23 20.95 -19.31 9.23
N VAL A 24 20.87 -18.94 10.51
CA VAL A 24 19.77 -19.33 11.40
C VAL A 24 18.43 -18.80 10.87
N LEU A 25 18.37 -17.53 10.47
CA LEU A 25 17.13 -16.96 9.93
C LEU A 25 16.71 -17.59 8.60
N VAL A 26 17.66 -17.88 7.70
CA VAL A 26 17.38 -18.60 6.46
C VAL A 26 16.79 -19.99 6.78
N ALA A 27 17.34 -20.70 7.75
CA ALA A 27 16.80 -21.99 8.19
C ALA A 27 15.39 -21.84 8.81
N MET A 28 15.15 -20.79 9.60
CA MET A 28 13.84 -20.49 10.18
C MET A 28 12.79 -20.17 9.11
N ILE A 29 13.13 -19.36 8.10
CA ILE A 29 12.25 -19.06 6.94
C ILE A 29 11.91 -20.37 6.20
N GLY A 30 12.92 -21.19 5.91
CA GLY A 30 12.71 -22.50 5.25
C GLY A 30 11.76 -23.42 6.03
N GLN A 31 11.88 -23.43 7.36
CA GLN A 31 11.08 -24.22 8.28
C GLN A 31 9.75 -23.57 8.70
N ARG A 32 9.40 -22.39 8.17
CA ARG A 32 8.16 -21.65 8.50
C ARG A 32 8.05 -21.32 10.00
N LYS A 33 9.19 -21.14 10.67
CA LYS A 33 9.23 -20.76 12.08
C LYS A 33 8.95 -19.27 12.24
N VAL A 34 8.30 -18.92 13.34
CA VAL A 34 8.11 -17.53 13.75
C VAL A 34 9.47 -16.93 14.11
N MET A 35 9.85 -15.87 13.43
CA MET A 35 11.00 -15.02 13.70
C MET A 35 10.58 -13.61 14.16
N SER A 36 11.42 -12.97 14.97
CA SER A 36 11.26 -11.55 15.33
C SER A 36 11.49 -10.66 14.10
N VAL A 37 10.67 -9.63 13.97
CA VAL A 37 10.75 -8.63 12.88
C VAL A 37 12.06 -7.86 12.98
N GLU A 38 12.47 -7.52 14.20
CA GLU A 38 13.71 -6.81 14.49
C GLU A 38 14.93 -7.64 14.06
N MET A 39 14.90 -8.95 14.31
CA MET A 39 15.97 -9.86 13.92
C MET A 39 16.06 -10.01 12.40
N PHE A 40 14.92 -10.11 11.72
CA PHE A 40 14.87 -10.12 10.25
C PHE A 40 15.43 -8.82 9.67
N ASN A 41 14.99 -7.66 10.18
CA ASN A 41 15.47 -6.35 9.74
C ASN A 41 16.99 -6.19 9.96
N LEU A 42 17.50 -6.70 11.09
CA LEU A 42 18.93 -6.70 11.41
C LEU A 42 19.74 -7.45 10.34
N CYS A 43 19.31 -8.68 10.01
CA CYS A 43 20.00 -9.51 9.02
C CYS A 43 19.79 -9.02 7.59
N TYR A 44 18.63 -8.44 7.30
CA TYR A 44 18.35 -7.82 6.01
C TYR A 44 19.27 -6.60 5.76
N MET A 45 19.50 -5.77 6.78
CA MET A 45 20.45 -4.66 6.67
C MET A 45 21.90 -5.11 6.47
N PHE A 46 22.26 -6.30 6.96
CA PHE A 46 23.59 -6.87 6.79
C PHE A 46 23.80 -7.54 5.43
N ASP A 47 22.88 -8.42 5.02
CA ASP A 47 22.92 -9.13 3.72
C ASP A 47 21.53 -9.11 3.05
N PRO A 48 21.16 -7.99 2.39
CA PRO A 48 19.82 -7.81 1.85
C PRO A 48 19.52 -8.78 0.71
N HIS A 49 20.53 -9.11 -0.11
CA HIS A 49 20.34 -10.00 -1.25
C HIS A 49 20.01 -11.42 -0.80
N ARG A 50 20.75 -11.95 0.17
CA ARG A 50 20.53 -13.30 0.69
C ARG A 50 19.20 -13.43 1.42
N MET A 51 18.89 -12.47 2.30
CA MET A 51 17.63 -12.46 3.04
C MET A 51 16.43 -12.30 2.12
N TRP A 52 16.50 -11.38 1.15
CA TRP A 52 15.45 -11.22 0.13
C TRP A 52 15.25 -12.49 -0.69
N LYS A 53 16.34 -13.10 -1.18
CA LYS A 53 16.26 -14.31 -2.00
C LYS A 53 15.54 -15.43 -1.25
N CYS A 54 15.97 -15.74 -0.03
CA CYS A 54 15.37 -16.80 0.79
C CYS A 54 13.89 -16.49 1.09
N PHE A 55 13.59 -15.25 1.50
CA PHE A 55 12.22 -14.84 1.81
C PHE A 55 11.30 -14.88 0.59
N PHE A 56 11.78 -14.40 -0.57
CA PHE A 56 11.04 -14.38 -1.83
C PHE A 56 10.78 -15.79 -2.37
N GLU A 57 11.79 -16.66 -2.35
CA GLU A 57 11.64 -18.07 -2.73
C GLU A 57 10.58 -18.74 -1.86
N LYS A 58 10.59 -18.48 -0.54
CA LYS A 58 9.59 -19.04 0.36
C LYS A 58 8.19 -18.48 0.10
N CYS A 59 8.05 -17.18 -0.11
CA CYS A 59 6.75 -16.58 -0.45
C CYS A 59 6.22 -17.13 -1.77
N THR A 60 7.09 -17.36 -2.76
CA THR A 60 6.71 -17.95 -4.05
C THR A 60 6.22 -19.39 -3.86
N GLU A 61 6.89 -20.18 -3.02
CA GLU A 61 6.44 -21.53 -2.64
C GLU A 61 5.05 -21.49 -1.98
N LEU A 62 4.83 -20.57 -1.03
CA LEU A 62 3.58 -20.48 -0.28
C LEU A 62 2.41 -19.94 -1.11
N LEU A 63 2.65 -18.99 -2.01
CA LEU A 63 1.62 -18.36 -2.85
C LEU A 63 1.23 -19.22 -4.08
N THR A 64 1.62 -20.49 -4.12
CA THR A 64 1.16 -21.42 -5.13
C THR A 64 -0.33 -21.70 -4.90
N VAL A 65 -1.17 -21.06 -5.72
CA VAL A 65 -2.64 -20.93 -5.58
C VAL A 65 -3.33 -22.27 -5.26
N ASP A 66 -2.86 -23.34 -5.88
CA ASP A 66 -3.48 -24.67 -5.76
C ASP A 66 -3.32 -25.33 -4.38
N THR A 67 -2.41 -24.82 -3.54
CA THR A 67 -2.05 -25.46 -2.25
C THR A 67 -2.33 -24.60 -1.02
N LEU A 68 -2.68 -23.33 -1.21
CA LEU A 68 -2.80 -22.38 -0.11
C LEU A 68 -4.03 -22.67 0.78
N GLN A 69 -5.13 -23.16 0.18
CA GLN A 69 -6.34 -23.53 0.91
C GLN A 69 -6.15 -24.73 1.83
N ASP A 70 -5.23 -25.64 1.50
CA ASP A 70 -5.01 -26.89 2.23
C ASP A 70 -3.99 -26.74 3.38
N ARG A 71 -3.42 -25.54 3.56
CA ARG A 71 -2.32 -25.28 4.49
C ARG A 71 -2.58 -24.02 5.34
N PRO A 72 -3.50 -24.07 6.30
CA PRO A 72 -3.86 -22.91 7.13
C PRO A 72 -2.68 -22.32 7.92
N VAL A 73 -1.70 -23.15 8.29
CA VAL A 73 -0.46 -22.70 8.97
C VAL A 73 0.38 -21.79 8.05
N ASP A 74 0.38 -22.05 6.75
CA ASP A 74 1.13 -21.25 5.78
C ASP A 74 0.46 -19.88 5.57
N TRP A 75 -0.88 -19.88 5.58
CA TRP A 75 -1.66 -18.65 5.55
C TRP A 75 -1.47 -17.81 6.81
N GLU A 76 -1.48 -18.42 7.99
CA GLU A 76 -1.23 -17.72 9.25
C GLU A 76 0.18 -17.11 9.28
N TRP A 77 1.19 -17.86 8.83
CA TRP A 77 2.55 -17.34 8.70
C TRP A 77 2.60 -16.13 7.75
N LEU A 78 1.98 -16.23 6.56
CA LEU A 78 1.87 -15.09 5.63
C LEU A 78 1.16 -13.90 6.26
N CYS A 79 0.04 -14.11 6.94
CA CYS A 79 -0.72 -13.06 7.60
C CYS A 79 0.13 -12.34 8.66
N GLN A 80 0.89 -13.10 9.45
CA GLN A 80 1.72 -12.55 10.52
C GLN A 80 2.83 -11.64 10.00
N TYR A 81 3.41 -11.94 8.83
CA TYR A 81 4.53 -11.19 8.27
C TYR A 81 4.14 -10.13 7.24
N PHE A 82 3.05 -10.33 6.48
CA PHE A 82 2.59 -9.40 5.45
C PHE A 82 1.44 -8.52 5.90
N LEU A 83 0.42 -9.09 6.54
CA LEU A 83 -0.86 -8.41 6.74
C LEU A 83 -0.97 -7.73 8.10
N SER A 84 -0.48 -8.37 9.17
CA SER A 84 -0.73 -7.87 10.53
C SER A 84 0.30 -6.86 11.01
N LYS A 85 1.55 -6.92 10.53
CA LYS A 85 2.62 -6.05 11.04
C LYS A 85 3.07 -4.94 10.10
N GLY A 86 2.79 -4.98 8.79
CA GLY A 86 3.03 -3.88 7.83
C GLY A 86 4.49 -3.41 7.63
N GLU A 87 5.37 -3.53 8.63
CA GLU A 87 6.73 -2.99 8.67
C GLU A 87 7.66 -3.71 7.69
N ILE A 88 7.52 -5.04 7.57
CA ILE A 88 8.25 -5.83 6.57
C ILE A 88 7.73 -5.48 5.17
N TYR A 89 6.41 -5.33 5.01
CA TYR A 89 5.78 -5.03 3.73
C TYR A 89 6.30 -3.72 3.10
N TYR A 90 6.52 -2.66 3.89
CA TYR A 90 7.10 -1.40 3.36
C TYR A 90 8.53 -1.59 2.81
N LEU A 91 9.39 -2.32 3.52
CA LEU A 91 10.77 -2.57 3.06
C LEU A 91 10.81 -3.48 1.81
N LEU A 92 9.89 -4.44 1.72
CA LEU A 92 9.78 -5.35 0.59
C LEU A 92 9.16 -4.68 -0.64
N ILE A 93 8.11 -3.86 -0.50
CA ILE A 93 7.58 -3.06 -1.63
C ILE A 93 8.65 -2.09 -2.11
N PHE A 94 9.33 -1.38 -1.20
CA PHE A 94 10.33 -0.39 -1.59
C PHE A 94 11.45 -1.02 -2.44
N ASN A 95 11.92 -2.22 -2.06
CA ASN A 95 12.93 -2.95 -2.84
C ASN A 95 12.36 -3.68 -4.07
N PHE A 96 11.16 -4.25 -4.01
CA PHE A 96 10.49 -4.86 -5.15
C PHE A 96 10.22 -3.83 -6.24
N PHE A 97 9.78 -2.63 -5.87
CA PHE A 97 9.59 -1.49 -6.78
C PHE A 97 10.94 -1.06 -7.39
N PHE A 98 12.00 -0.97 -6.57
CA PHE A 98 13.35 -0.65 -7.06
C PHE A 98 13.91 -1.71 -8.04
N LEU A 99 13.65 -3.00 -7.79
CA LEU A 99 14.09 -4.13 -8.61
C LEU A 99 13.21 -4.32 -9.87
N THR A 100 11.91 -4.10 -9.80
CA THR A 100 11.01 -4.11 -10.98
C THR A 100 11.27 -2.92 -11.88
N LEU A 101 11.65 -1.76 -11.35
CA LEU A 101 12.18 -0.65 -12.14
C LEU A 101 13.48 -1.04 -12.87
N LYS A 102 14.36 -1.84 -12.27
CA LYS A 102 15.54 -2.41 -12.95
C LYS A 102 15.18 -3.43 -14.04
N LYS A 103 14.18 -4.30 -13.84
CA LYS A 103 13.75 -5.28 -14.87
C LYS A 103 12.94 -4.64 -16.00
N LYS A 104 12.13 -3.60 -15.73
CA LYS A 104 11.42 -2.84 -16.79
C LYS A 104 12.36 -2.07 -17.72
N LYS A 105 13.63 -1.85 -17.36
CA LYS A 105 14.67 -1.37 -18.31
C LYS A 105 14.91 -2.32 -19.50
N LYS A 106 14.60 -3.63 -19.38
CA LYS A 106 14.64 -4.56 -20.52
C LYS A 106 13.35 -4.54 -21.37
N LYS A 107 12.20 -4.13 -20.81
CA LYS A 107 10.90 -4.07 -21.51
C LYS A 107 10.55 -2.66 -22.03
N MET A 108 11.25 -1.62 -21.56
CA MET A 108 11.15 -0.23 -22.04
C MET A 108 11.81 0.00 -23.41
N ALA A 109 12.20 -1.04 -24.16
CA ALA A 109 12.60 -0.86 -25.56
C ALA A 109 11.50 -0.20 -26.41
N CYS A 110 10.21 -0.33 -26.03
CA CYS A 110 9.09 0.28 -26.75
C CYS A 110 8.80 1.75 -26.34
N CYS A 111 9.02 2.13 -25.07
CA CYS A 111 8.99 3.54 -24.65
C CYS A 111 10.27 4.30 -25.01
N ASN A 112 11.32 3.58 -25.41
CA ASN A 112 12.59 4.15 -25.85
C ASN A 112 12.41 5.07 -27.06
N ARG A 113 11.36 4.92 -27.88
CA ARG A 113 11.14 5.79 -29.05
C ARG A 113 10.99 7.27 -28.69
N ARG A 114 10.32 7.59 -27.58
CA ARG A 114 10.14 8.99 -27.13
C ARG A 114 11.39 9.57 -26.47
N LEU A 115 12.19 8.72 -25.81
CA LEU A 115 13.48 9.09 -25.25
C LEU A 115 14.57 9.20 -26.34
N TRP A 116 14.47 8.39 -27.41
CA TRP A 116 15.34 8.45 -28.59
C TRP A 116 15.09 9.73 -29.39
N CYS A 117 13.83 10.14 -29.62
CA CYS A 117 13.52 11.43 -30.25
C CYS A 117 14.11 12.62 -29.46
N LEU A 118 14.02 12.61 -28.12
CA LEU A 118 14.61 13.66 -27.27
C LEU A 118 16.15 13.63 -27.23
N LEU A 119 16.77 12.47 -27.52
CA LEU A 119 18.22 12.33 -27.60
C LEU A 119 18.75 12.68 -29.01
N GLU A 120 17.95 12.53 -30.06
CA GLU A 120 18.28 13.01 -31.41
C GLU A 120 18.23 14.55 -31.49
N ASP A 121 17.22 15.18 -30.89
CA ASP A 121 17.08 16.65 -30.87
C ASP A 121 18.27 17.34 -30.18
N ASN A 122 18.84 16.75 -29.12
CA ASN A 122 20.04 17.27 -28.44
C ASN A 122 21.36 17.01 -29.21
N ASN A 123 21.37 16.06 -30.15
CA ASN A 123 22.55 15.74 -30.93
C ASN A 123 22.67 16.65 -32.18
N GLU A 124 21.56 17.23 -32.65
CA GLU A 124 21.57 18.26 -33.71
C GLU A 124 22.10 19.62 -33.22
N GLU A 125 21.84 20.01 -31.96
CA GLU A 125 22.41 21.24 -31.39
C GLU A 125 23.93 21.14 -31.21
N HIS A 126 24.45 20.00 -30.74
CA HIS A 126 25.90 19.81 -30.62
C HIS A 126 26.63 19.73 -31.97
N LYS A 127 25.98 19.23 -33.04
CA LYS A 127 26.56 19.24 -34.40
C LYS A 127 26.66 20.63 -35.02
N LYS A 128 25.85 21.60 -34.58
CA LYS A 128 25.94 23.00 -35.04
C LYS A 128 27.07 23.77 -34.36
N VAL A 129 27.47 23.40 -33.14
CA VAL A 129 28.57 24.08 -32.43
C VAL A 129 29.95 23.67 -32.96
N THR A 130 30.18 22.41 -33.32
CA THR A 130 31.49 21.96 -33.87
C THR A 130 31.71 22.28 -35.36
N LYS A 131 30.72 22.82 -36.08
CA LYS A 131 30.87 23.17 -37.51
C LYS A 131 31.36 24.61 -37.76
N ASN A 132 31.42 25.45 -36.73
CA ASN A 132 31.83 26.85 -36.86
C ASN A 132 33.29 27.16 -36.48
N GLU A 133 34.07 26.18 -36.00
CA GLU A 133 35.49 26.39 -35.62
C GLU A 133 36.52 25.77 -36.59
N SER A 134 36.10 25.16 -37.71
CA SER A 134 37.04 24.56 -38.68
C SER A 134 37.17 25.29 -40.02
N ALA A 135 36.69 26.54 -40.11
CA ALA A 135 36.74 27.33 -41.34
C ALA A 135 37.43 28.69 -41.14
N LYS A 136 38.68 28.67 -40.65
CA LYS A 136 39.65 29.77 -40.83
C LYS A 136 41.04 29.26 -40.45
N ASP A 137 41.76 28.80 -41.46
CA ASP A 137 43.21 28.97 -41.64
C ASP A 137 43.70 27.91 -42.61
N ASN A 138 43.63 28.25 -43.90
CA ASN A 138 44.31 27.54 -44.95
C ASN A 138 44.86 28.59 -45.92
N ASN A 139 46.05 29.10 -45.64
CA ASN A 139 46.85 29.78 -46.66
C ASN A 139 48.22 29.11 -46.73
N ASN A 140 48.39 28.40 -47.83
CA ASN A 140 49.52 27.57 -48.20
C ASN A 140 50.51 28.44 -48.97
N ASN A 141 51.78 28.52 -48.53
CA ASN A 141 52.88 28.90 -49.41
C ASN A 141 54.17 28.16 -49.04
N ASN A 142 54.39 27.06 -49.75
CA ASN A 142 55.62 26.70 -50.47
C ASN A 142 56.97 26.87 -49.76
N ASN A 143 57.74 25.78 -49.59
CA ASN A 143 58.88 25.42 -50.46
C ASN A 143 59.81 24.37 -49.80
N ASN A 144 60.18 23.33 -50.57
CA ASN A 144 61.44 22.55 -50.58
C ASN A 144 61.99 21.94 -49.26
N ASN A 145 62.54 20.72 -49.15
CA ASN A 145 63.31 19.90 -50.09
C ASN A 145 63.65 18.53 -49.43
N ASN A 146 63.57 17.45 -50.20
CA ASN A 146 64.48 16.28 -50.30
C ASN A 146 65.02 15.54 -49.04
N ASN A 147 64.69 14.24 -48.90
CA ASN A 147 65.50 13.10 -49.37
C ASN A 147 65.28 11.81 -48.53
N ASN A 148 64.63 10.83 -49.17
CA ASN A 148 64.96 9.40 -49.25
C ASN A 148 65.47 8.59 -48.02
N ASN A 149 64.65 7.61 -47.62
CA ASN A 149 64.92 6.15 -47.73
C ASN A 149 64.79 5.29 -46.44
N ASN A 150 63.87 4.33 -46.57
CA ASN A 150 63.89 2.94 -46.11
C ASN A 150 63.78 2.52 -44.62
N ASN A 151 62.68 1.78 -44.43
CA ASN A 151 62.61 0.42 -43.87
C ASN A 151 62.23 0.22 -42.39
N ASN A 152 60.96 -0.18 -42.26
CA ASN A 152 60.46 -1.35 -41.53
C ASN A 152 60.47 -1.37 -39.99
N ASN A 153 59.29 -1.78 -39.49
CA ASN A 153 59.02 -2.40 -38.19
C ASN A 153 58.82 -1.45 -36.99
N ASN A 154 57.57 -1.11 -36.67
CA ASN A 154 56.94 -1.69 -35.48
C ASN A 154 55.41 -1.45 -35.45
N ASN A 155 54.69 -2.57 -35.44
CA ASN A 155 53.25 -2.69 -35.31
C ASN A 155 52.86 -2.57 -33.83
N ASN A 156 52.54 -1.38 -33.31
CA ASN A 156 51.76 -1.26 -32.06
C ASN A 156 51.31 0.19 -31.76
N ASN A 157 50.25 0.70 -32.39
CA ASN A 157 49.60 1.91 -31.85
C ASN A 157 48.15 2.08 -32.32
N ASN A 158 47.22 1.23 -31.86
CA ASN A 158 45.80 1.46 -32.10
C ASN A 158 44.90 0.88 -30.99
N ASN A 159 45.06 1.36 -29.75
CA ASN A 159 44.20 0.90 -28.65
C ASN A 159 43.79 1.97 -27.62
N ASN A 160 43.74 3.26 -28.00
CA ASN A 160 43.49 4.33 -27.02
C ASN A 160 42.16 5.11 -27.21
N ASN A 161 41.25 4.66 -28.08
CA ASN A 161 40.00 5.40 -28.35
C ASN A 161 38.74 4.84 -27.64
N ASP A 162 38.84 3.70 -26.97
CA ASP A 162 37.67 3.06 -26.31
C ASP A 162 37.31 3.69 -24.95
N ASN A 163 38.22 4.44 -24.33
CA ASN A 163 37.99 4.98 -22.98
C ASN A 163 37.04 6.20 -22.98
N HIS A 164 36.99 6.97 -24.07
CA HIS A 164 36.13 8.15 -24.18
C HIS A 164 34.65 7.78 -24.39
N ASP A 165 34.36 6.72 -25.15
CA ASP A 165 32.98 6.25 -25.36
C ASP A 165 32.37 5.67 -24.07
N MET A 166 33.18 5.05 -23.22
CA MET A 166 32.72 4.52 -21.93
C MET A 166 32.33 5.63 -20.96
N GLN A 167 33.09 6.73 -20.89
CA GLN A 167 32.74 7.90 -20.08
C GLN A 167 31.46 8.59 -20.56
N LEU A 168 31.27 8.73 -21.87
CA LEU A 168 30.07 9.35 -22.43
C LEU A 168 28.80 8.53 -22.13
N LYS A 169 28.90 7.19 -22.21
CA LYS A 169 27.81 6.27 -21.86
C LYS A 169 27.47 6.32 -20.37
N ALA A 170 28.48 6.42 -19.50
CA ALA A 170 28.27 6.54 -18.06
C ALA A 170 27.52 7.83 -17.69
N SER A 171 27.93 8.97 -18.26
CA SER A 171 27.28 10.27 -18.04
C SER A 171 25.80 10.27 -18.49
N LYS A 172 25.51 9.74 -19.68
CA LYS A 172 24.12 9.61 -20.17
C LYS A 172 23.26 8.73 -19.27
N TRP A 173 23.82 7.65 -18.74
CA TRP A 173 23.10 6.75 -17.84
C TRP A 173 22.73 7.42 -16.51
N GLU A 174 23.64 8.22 -15.96
CA GLU A 174 23.38 8.97 -14.73
C GLU A 174 22.22 9.97 -14.93
N CYS A 175 22.19 10.71 -16.04
CA CYS A 175 21.07 11.59 -16.36
C CYS A 175 19.73 10.82 -16.45
N ILE A 176 19.70 9.64 -17.07
CA ILE A 176 18.50 8.80 -17.15
C ILE A 176 18.07 8.31 -15.76
N GLN A 177 19.02 7.91 -14.91
CA GLN A 177 18.73 7.49 -13.53
C GLN A 177 18.13 8.65 -12.72
N GLN A 178 18.72 9.84 -12.81
CA GLN A 178 18.20 11.04 -12.14
C GLN A 178 16.80 11.40 -12.63
N TYR A 179 16.56 11.33 -13.95
CA TYR A 179 15.23 11.57 -14.53
C TYR A 179 14.20 10.55 -14.05
N CYS A 180 14.48 9.25 -14.12
CA CYS A 180 13.58 8.21 -13.63
C CYS A 180 13.29 8.36 -12.13
N ALA A 181 14.29 8.70 -11.32
CA ALA A 181 14.11 8.94 -9.90
C ALA A 181 13.26 10.19 -9.61
N LYS A 182 13.37 11.22 -10.46
CA LYS A 182 12.57 12.44 -10.38
C LYS A 182 11.10 12.17 -10.75
N GLU A 183 10.84 11.47 -11.85
CA GLU A 183 9.48 11.13 -12.28
C GLU A 183 8.82 10.12 -11.33
N GLY A 184 9.56 9.14 -10.82
CA GLY A 184 9.05 8.23 -9.79
C GLY A 184 8.63 8.96 -8.51
N ARG A 185 9.40 9.97 -8.08
CA ARG A 185 9.03 10.82 -6.94
C ARG A 185 7.77 11.65 -7.21
N LYS A 186 7.65 12.25 -8.40
CA LYS A 186 6.44 12.99 -8.78
C LYS A 186 5.19 12.13 -8.76
N GLU A 187 5.28 10.92 -9.32
CA GLU A 187 4.14 10.01 -9.37
C GLU A 187 3.75 9.50 -7.98
N SER A 188 4.73 9.20 -7.13
CA SER A 188 4.48 8.85 -5.73
C SER A 188 3.77 9.97 -4.97
N LEU A 189 4.17 11.23 -5.18
CA LEU A 189 3.52 12.38 -4.56
C LEU A 189 2.07 12.55 -5.03
N ARG A 190 1.80 12.34 -6.34
CA ARG A 190 0.42 12.38 -6.87
C ARG A 190 -0.48 11.31 -6.27
N MET A 191 0.01 10.08 -6.14
CA MET A 191 -0.74 9.00 -5.50
C MET A 191 -1.01 9.31 -4.02
N GLN A 192 -0.01 9.83 -3.31
CA GLN A 192 -0.17 10.23 -1.92
C GLN A 192 -1.22 11.35 -1.77
N GLU A 193 -1.16 12.39 -2.61
CA GLU A 193 -2.13 13.49 -2.62
C GLU A 193 -3.56 12.99 -2.92
N GLN A 194 -3.74 12.10 -3.91
CA GLN A 194 -5.04 11.50 -4.20
C GLN A 194 -5.59 10.71 -3.01
N PHE A 195 -4.75 9.92 -2.35
CA PHE A 195 -5.12 9.17 -1.16
C PHE A 195 -5.53 10.10 0.00
N GLU A 196 -4.77 11.16 0.25
CA GLU A 196 -5.10 12.15 1.28
C GLU A 196 -6.43 12.86 0.99
N ILE A 197 -6.70 13.22 -0.27
CA ILE A 197 -7.97 13.82 -0.69
C ILE A 197 -9.14 12.86 -0.46
N GLU A 198 -9.00 11.59 -0.84
CA GLU A 198 -10.06 10.59 -0.67
C GLU A 198 -10.30 10.25 0.80
N SER A 199 -9.23 10.16 1.59
CA SER A 199 -9.30 10.01 3.04
C SER A 199 -10.03 11.19 3.70
N ALA A 200 -9.72 12.44 3.33
CA ALA A 200 -10.37 13.63 3.86
C ALA A 200 -11.86 13.70 3.49
N LYS A 201 -12.22 13.30 2.26
CA LYS A 201 -13.63 13.18 1.82
C LYS A 201 -14.39 12.15 2.65
N SER A 202 -13.78 10.99 2.87
CA SER A 202 -14.35 9.90 3.69
C SER A 202 -14.53 10.34 5.14
N GLU A 203 -13.55 11.02 5.73
CA GLU A 203 -13.64 11.57 7.08
C GLU A 203 -14.72 12.65 7.19
N THR A 204 -14.86 13.51 6.18
CA THR A 204 -15.92 14.53 6.15
C THR A 204 -17.30 13.88 6.08
N LEU A 205 -17.45 12.82 5.27
CA LEU A 205 -18.69 12.05 5.20
C LEU A 205 -18.99 11.34 6.52
N LEU A 206 -17.97 10.74 7.14
CA LEU A 206 -18.08 10.11 8.45
C LEU A 206 -18.47 11.14 9.51
N ARG A 207 -17.86 12.33 9.55
CA ARG A 207 -18.26 13.41 10.47
C ARG A 207 -19.71 13.83 10.26
N LYS A 208 -20.17 13.93 9.01
CA LYS A 208 -21.59 14.21 8.70
C LYS A 208 -22.50 13.10 9.24
N LEU A 209 -22.13 11.83 9.04
CA LEU A 209 -22.85 10.68 9.56
C LEU A 209 -22.83 10.62 11.10
N CYS A 210 -21.71 10.94 11.74
CA CYS A 210 -21.59 10.98 13.20
C CYS A 210 -22.28 12.20 13.81
N SER A 211 -22.39 13.31 13.06
CA SER A 211 -23.17 14.50 13.45
C SER A 211 -24.68 14.31 13.30
N PHE A 212 -25.10 13.18 12.71
CA PHE A 212 -26.48 12.74 12.78
C PHE A 212 -26.83 12.43 14.24
N ASP A 213 -27.43 13.41 14.90
CA ASP A 213 -27.93 13.27 16.25
C ASP A 213 -29.21 12.42 16.19
N ALA A 214 -29.05 11.10 16.36
CA ALA A 214 -30.16 10.17 16.36
C ALA A 214 -31.22 10.51 17.43
N ASN A 215 -30.87 11.30 18.46
CA ASN A 215 -31.84 11.77 19.45
C ASN A 215 -32.83 12.80 18.88
N LYS A 216 -32.51 13.45 17.76
CA LYS A 216 -33.39 14.41 17.06
C LYS A 216 -34.38 13.74 16.10
N VAL A 217 -34.26 12.44 15.86
CA VAL A 217 -35.26 11.70 15.09
C VAL A 217 -36.48 11.52 15.97
N HIS A 218 -37.66 11.95 15.52
CA HIS A 218 -38.91 11.92 16.32
C HIS A 218 -39.23 10.52 16.89
N ASN A 219 -38.79 9.46 16.18
CA ASN A 219 -38.90 8.05 16.58
C ASN A 219 -37.53 7.39 16.84
N GLY A 220 -36.48 8.19 16.99
CA GLY A 220 -35.13 7.75 17.31
C GLY A 220 -35.06 7.14 18.70
N LEU A 221 -33.96 6.45 18.99
CA LEU A 221 -33.67 6.12 20.39
C LEU A 221 -33.29 7.42 21.09
N GLN A 222 -34.07 7.86 22.07
CA GLN A 222 -33.72 9.00 22.89
C GLN A 222 -33.13 8.46 24.20
N SER A 223 -31.87 8.79 24.48
CA SER A 223 -31.32 8.56 25.81
C SER A 223 -32.18 9.31 26.83
N THR A 224 -32.59 8.63 27.90
CA THR A 224 -33.31 9.27 29.02
C THR A 224 -32.42 10.26 29.78
N MET A 225 -31.09 10.13 29.64
CA MET A 225 -30.11 11.05 30.20
C MET A 225 -29.40 11.81 29.07
N ASP A 226 -29.47 13.14 29.10
CA ASP A 226 -28.74 13.98 28.16
C ASP A 226 -27.27 14.15 28.57
N LYS A 227 -26.46 14.67 27.64
CA LYS A 227 -25.03 14.89 27.86
C LYS A 227 -24.77 15.84 29.05
N THR A 228 -25.57 16.88 29.19
CA THR A 228 -25.44 17.90 30.25
C THR A 228 -25.62 17.28 31.63
N LEU A 229 -26.61 16.40 31.78
CA LEU A 229 -26.88 15.67 33.01
C LEU A 229 -25.72 14.72 33.33
N LEU A 230 -25.19 14.01 32.35
CA LEU A 230 -24.01 13.14 32.54
C LEU A 230 -22.78 13.94 32.97
N GLU A 231 -22.51 15.09 32.34
CA GLU A 231 -21.41 15.99 32.72
C GLU A 231 -21.60 16.55 34.14
N HIS A 232 -22.84 16.90 34.51
CA HIS A 232 -23.18 17.34 35.87
C HIS A 232 -22.95 16.22 36.90
N MET A 233 -23.28 14.97 36.56
CA MET A 233 -23.02 13.82 37.43
C MET A 233 -21.51 13.57 37.61
N ILE A 234 -20.67 13.77 36.59
CA ILE A 234 -19.20 13.75 36.74
C ILE A 234 -18.77 14.81 37.74
N ALA A 235 -19.20 16.05 37.51
CA ALA A 235 -18.76 17.20 38.31
C ALA A 235 -19.22 17.10 39.78
N SER A 236 -20.36 16.44 40.02
CA SER A 236 -20.94 16.26 41.34
C SER A 236 -20.50 14.98 42.05
N SER A 237 -19.84 14.05 41.35
CA SER A 237 -19.36 12.80 41.94
C SER A 237 -18.08 13.05 42.75
N SER A 238 -18.05 12.57 43.99
CA SER A 238 -16.82 12.48 44.79
C SER A 238 -15.96 11.27 44.43
N ASP A 239 -16.52 10.32 43.67
CA ASP A 239 -15.82 9.13 43.21
C ASP A 239 -15.05 9.42 41.91
N LEU A 240 -13.72 9.43 42.01
CA LEU A 240 -12.79 9.61 40.88
C LEU A 240 -12.85 8.45 39.87
N HIS A 241 -13.47 7.32 40.23
CA HIS A 241 -13.71 6.18 39.34
C HIS A 241 -15.10 6.20 38.69
N TYR A 242 -15.91 7.23 38.96
CA TYR A 242 -17.18 7.43 38.29
C TYR A 242 -16.94 7.93 36.86
N PHE A 243 -16.93 6.99 35.92
CA PHE A 243 -16.92 7.29 34.48
C PHE A 243 -18.34 7.10 33.95
N PRO A 244 -19.13 8.17 33.73
CA PRO A 244 -20.50 8.02 33.25
C PRO A 244 -20.59 7.51 31.81
N GLN A 245 -19.46 7.35 31.11
CA GLN A 245 -19.39 6.51 29.91
C GLN A 245 -19.81 5.05 30.19
N ASN A 246 -19.63 4.58 31.43
CA ASN A 246 -20.08 3.28 31.92
C ASN A 246 -21.52 3.31 32.50
N LEU A 247 -22.11 4.50 32.68
CA LEU A 247 -23.49 4.71 33.17
C LEU A 247 -24.46 5.21 32.11
N PHE A 248 -23.94 5.70 30.98
CA PHE A 248 -24.67 5.57 29.73
C PHE A 248 -25.02 4.09 29.66
N ASP A 249 -26.31 3.78 29.78
CA ASP A 249 -26.76 2.40 29.88
C ASP A 249 -26.62 1.78 28.49
N PHE A 250 -25.37 1.53 28.13
CA PHE A 250 -24.93 1.09 26.83
C PHE A 250 -25.57 -0.26 26.54
N ASP A 251 -25.80 -1.07 27.57
CA ASP A 251 -26.51 -2.33 27.49
C ASP A 251 -28.02 -2.09 27.25
N ILE A 252 -28.72 -1.18 27.96
CA ILE A 252 -30.12 -0.81 27.61
C ILE A 252 -30.20 -0.27 26.18
N TYR A 253 -29.30 0.64 25.83
CA TYR A 253 -29.20 1.24 24.51
C TYR A 253 -29.07 0.17 23.43
N LEU A 254 -28.14 -0.76 23.63
CA LEU A 254 -27.87 -1.86 22.72
C LEU A 254 -29.05 -2.84 22.64
N ASN A 255 -29.68 -3.14 23.76
CA ASN A 255 -30.89 -3.97 23.81
C ASN A 255 -32.06 -3.32 23.05
N GLN A 256 -32.25 -2.01 23.18
CA GLN A 256 -33.29 -1.32 22.43
C GLN A 256 -33.01 -1.31 20.91
N LEU A 257 -31.74 -1.13 20.51
CA LEU A 257 -31.35 -1.28 19.10
C LEU A 257 -31.60 -2.70 18.58
N LEU A 258 -31.24 -3.73 19.37
CA LEU A 258 -31.48 -5.12 19.03
C LEU A 258 -32.97 -5.42 18.88
N ASN A 259 -33.81 -4.94 19.79
CA ASN A 259 -35.25 -5.11 19.68
C ASN A 259 -35.81 -4.51 18.39
N ARG A 260 -35.35 -3.31 18.00
CA ARG A 260 -35.72 -2.71 16.70
C ARG A 260 -35.21 -3.53 15.54
N ALA A 261 -33.99 -4.08 15.64
CA ALA A 261 -33.44 -4.93 14.60
C ALA A 261 -34.29 -6.19 14.40
N TYR A 262 -34.68 -6.88 15.48
CA TYR A 262 -35.58 -8.04 15.42
C TYR A 262 -36.94 -7.70 14.81
N LEU A 263 -37.51 -6.52 15.10
CA LEU A 263 -38.76 -6.08 14.49
C LEU A 263 -38.63 -5.76 12.99
N MET A 264 -37.44 -5.37 12.54
CA MET A 264 -37.18 -4.98 11.15
C MET A 264 -36.63 -6.14 10.30
N ASP A 265 -36.18 -7.23 10.93
CA ASP A 265 -35.40 -8.32 10.31
C ASP A 265 -36.11 -8.91 9.09
N ASP A 266 -37.33 -9.39 9.29
CA ASP A 266 -38.13 -10.04 8.24
C ASP A 266 -38.41 -9.10 7.06
N ALA A 267 -38.80 -7.85 7.36
CA ALA A 267 -39.11 -6.86 6.34
C ALA A 267 -37.86 -6.46 5.55
N PHE A 268 -36.73 -6.30 6.23
CA PHE A 268 -35.44 -6.02 5.61
C PHE A 268 -35.02 -7.16 4.68
N HIS A 269 -35.00 -8.39 5.19
CA HIS A 269 -34.58 -9.56 4.43
C HIS A 269 -35.51 -9.83 3.24
N THR A 270 -36.82 -9.70 3.43
CA THR A 270 -37.80 -9.82 2.33
C THR A 270 -37.54 -8.78 1.23
N ALA A 271 -37.29 -7.52 1.60
CA ALA A 271 -37.02 -6.46 0.64
C ALA A 271 -35.68 -6.67 -0.10
N MET A 272 -34.63 -7.03 0.63
CA MET A 272 -33.29 -7.25 0.08
C MET A 272 -33.24 -8.48 -0.82
N LYS A 273 -33.84 -9.60 -0.38
CA LYS A 273 -33.97 -10.81 -1.17
C LYS A 273 -34.72 -10.55 -2.47
N LYS A 274 -35.88 -9.90 -2.38
CA LYS A 274 -36.67 -9.51 -3.55
C LYS A 274 -35.86 -8.66 -4.53
N PHE A 275 -35.10 -7.69 -4.03
CA PHE A 275 -34.26 -6.85 -4.88
C PHE A 275 -33.15 -7.68 -5.56
N PHE A 276 -32.35 -8.43 -4.81
CA PHE A 276 -31.19 -9.11 -5.39
C PHE A 276 -31.58 -10.31 -6.26
N GLU A 277 -32.58 -11.12 -5.89
CA GLU A 277 -32.99 -12.28 -6.68
C GLU A 277 -33.73 -11.89 -7.97
N LEU A 278 -34.52 -10.80 -7.96
CA LEU A 278 -35.29 -10.40 -9.14
C LEU A 278 -34.52 -9.43 -10.05
N GLU A 279 -33.80 -8.46 -9.47
CA GLU A 279 -33.20 -7.37 -10.24
C GLU A 279 -31.75 -7.65 -10.64
N CYS A 280 -31.05 -8.58 -9.95
CA CYS A 280 -29.63 -8.82 -10.16
C CYS A 280 -29.37 -10.21 -10.74
N LYS A 281 -28.87 -10.25 -11.98
CA LYS A 281 -28.52 -11.51 -12.65
C LYS A 281 -27.32 -12.16 -11.94
N GLY A 282 -27.40 -13.47 -11.70
CA GLY A 282 -26.31 -14.25 -11.10
C GLY A 282 -26.03 -13.93 -9.63
N ALA A 283 -26.94 -13.22 -8.95
CA ALA A 283 -26.87 -12.96 -7.53
C ALA A 283 -27.43 -14.14 -6.73
N ASP A 284 -26.69 -14.59 -5.72
CA ASP A 284 -27.15 -15.55 -4.72
C ASP A 284 -27.20 -14.87 -3.36
N TYR A 285 -28.42 -14.71 -2.85
CA TYR A 285 -28.72 -13.97 -1.65
C TYR A 285 -28.86 -14.92 -0.45
N ASN A 286 -28.16 -14.59 0.63
CA ASN A 286 -28.14 -15.36 1.86
C ASN A 286 -28.45 -14.46 3.05
N ASP A 287 -29.47 -14.85 3.82
CA ASP A 287 -29.81 -14.19 5.08
C ASP A 287 -28.67 -14.36 6.10
N SER A 288 -28.51 -13.36 6.96
CA SER A 288 -27.56 -13.46 8.07
C SER A 288 -28.28 -13.16 9.37
N CYS A 289 -27.91 -13.85 10.44
CA CYS A 289 -28.53 -13.62 11.74
C CYS A 289 -28.20 -12.22 12.26
N ILE A 290 -29.15 -11.62 12.98
CA ILE A 290 -28.89 -10.42 13.79
C ILE A 290 -27.70 -10.68 14.70
N LYS A 291 -26.78 -9.71 14.77
CA LYS A 291 -25.60 -9.84 15.60
C LYS A 291 -25.97 -9.97 17.06
N SER A 292 -25.35 -10.94 17.74
CA SER A 292 -25.47 -11.10 19.19
C SER A 292 -25.05 -9.84 19.94
N HIS A 293 -25.68 -9.59 21.09
CA HIS A 293 -25.36 -8.50 22.00
C HIS A 293 -23.86 -8.36 22.28
N ASP A 294 -23.16 -9.46 22.61
CA ASP A 294 -21.73 -9.41 22.94
C ASP A 294 -20.85 -8.94 21.77
N LYS A 295 -21.13 -9.40 20.55
CA LYS A 295 -20.42 -8.95 19.34
C LYS A 295 -20.63 -7.46 19.09
N LEU A 296 -21.85 -6.96 19.29
CA LEU A 296 -22.14 -5.54 19.14
C LEU A 296 -21.46 -4.72 20.23
N LYS A 297 -21.42 -5.21 21.47
CA LYS A 297 -20.72 -4.59 22.60
C LYS A 297 -19.21 -4.52 22.36
N GLN A 298 -18.59 -5.60 21.91
CA GLN A 298 -17.17 -5.62 21.53
C GLN A 298 -16.87 -4.65 20.38
N LYS A 299 -17.71 -4.65 19.33
CA LYS A 299 -17.55 -3.75 18.19
C LYS A 299 -17.66 -2.29 18.63
N ALA A 300 -18.71 -1.97 19.39
CA ALA A 300 -18.91 -0.67 20.00
C ALA A 300 -17.68 -0.24 20.81
N GLN A 301 -17.24 -1.03 21.78
CA GLN A 301 -16.09 -0.71 22.62
C GLN A 301 -14.81 -0.50 21.79
N SER A 302 -14.58 -1.31 20.75
CA SER A 302 -13.42 -1.15 19.86
C SER A 302 -13.44 0.17 19.07
N VAL A 303 -14.63 0.63 18.68
CA VAL A 303 -14.81 1.90 17.95
C VAL A 303 -14.82 3.10 18.91
N TYR A 304 -15.38 2.93 20.11
CA TYR A 304 -15.54 3.98 21.12
C TYR A 304 -14.31 4.21 22.00
N TYR A 305 -13.30 3.35 21.98
CA TYR A 305 -12.10 3.50 22.83
C TYR A 305 -11.45 4.90 22.76
N LYS A 306 -11.67 5.65 21.66
CA LYS A 306 -11.15 7.02 21.48
C LYS A 306 -12.22 8.13 21.50
N GLN A 307 -13.50 7.81 21.64
CA GLN A 307 -14.57 8.81 21.63
C GLN A 307 -15.09 9.06 23.05
N SER A 308 -15.46 10.32 23.32
CA SER A 308 -15.94 10.74 24.63
C SER A 308 -17.30 10.14 25.00
N PHE A 309 -18.13 9.79 24.00
CA PHE A 309 -19.46 9.22 24.17
C PHE A 309 -19.80 8.28 23.01
N PRO A 310 -20.49 7.16 23.26
CA PRO A 310 -20.95 6.28 22.20
C PRO A 310 -22.06 6.94 21.37
N THR A 311 -21.98 6.88 20.04
CA THR A 311 -23.07 7.32 19.15
C THR A 311 -23.62 6.16 18.32
N SER A 312 -24.95 6.12 18.22
CA SER A 312 -25.74 5.14 17.46
C SER A 312 -25.23 4.87 16.04
N ALA A 313 -24.66 5.89 15.40
CA ALA A 313 -24.19 5.88 14.02
C ALA A 313 -23.07 4.87 13.74
N HIS A 314 -22.45 4.29 14.76
CA HIS A 314 -21.31 3.37 14.60
C HIS A 314 -21.70 1.88 14.51
N LEU A 315 -22.95 1.52 14.85
CA LEU A 315 -23.47 0.16 14.76
C LEU A 315 -24.34 -0.02 13.51
N VAL A 316 -23.75 0.18 12.33
CA VAL A 316 -24.46 0.17 11.03
C VAL A 316 -24.84 -1.22 10.50
N ASP A 317 -24.33 -2.28 11.11
CA ASP A 317 -24.44 -3.66 10.60
C ASP A 317 -25.03 -4.61 11.64
N ILE A 318 -26.07 -4.17 12.35
CA ILE A 318 -26.82 -5.00 13.30
C ILE A 318 -27.64 -6.06 12.55
N ILE A 319 -28.37 -5.60 11.52
CA ILE A 319 -28.96 -6.44 10.49
C ILE A 319 -28.01 -6.42 9.30
N SER A 320 -27.68 -7.59 8.76
CA SER A 320 -26.82 -7.72 7.59
C SER A 320 -27.38 -8.77 6.65
N ALA A 321 -26.91 -8.80 5.40
CA ALA A 321 -27.17 -9.88 4.47
C ALA A 321 -25.91 -10.11 3.62
N PHE A 322 -25.76 -11.32 3.10
CA PHE A 322 -24.66 -11.65 2.19
C PHE A 322 -25.22 -11.88 0.79
N VAL A 323 -24.56 -11.29 -0.20
CA VAL A 323 -24.90 -11.50 -1.61
C VAL A 323 -23.61 -11.89 -2.33
N THR A 324 -23.63 -13.05 -2.96
CA THR A 324 -22.54 -13.50 -3.82
C THR A 324 -22.96 -13.34 -5.28
N PHE A 325 -21.99 -13.18 -6.17
CA PHE A 325 -22.22 -13.04 -7.60
C PHE A 325 -21.34 -14.03 -8.33
N ASP A 326 -21.88 -14.67 -9.38
CA ASP A 326 -21.16 -15.64 -10.22
C ASP A 326 -20.00 -15.02 -11.02
N SER A 327 -19.97 -13.69 -11.16
CA SER A 327 -18.99 -12.96 -11.94
C SER A 327 -18.82 -11.53 -11.44
N LEU A 328 -17.64 -10.96 -11.70
CA LEU A 328 -17.31 -9.58 -11.31
C LEU A 328 -18.17 -8.55 -12.07
N GLU A 329 -18.53 -8.84 -13.32
CA GLU A 329 -19.41 -7.98 -14.12
C GLU A 329 -20.82 -7.89 -13.50
N ASN A 330 -21.39 -9.03 -13.11
CA ASN A 330 -22.70 -9.06 -12.44
C ASN A 330 -22.65 -8.36 -11.08
N TYR A 331 -21.55 -8.48 -10.33
CA TYR A 331 -21.35 -7.75 -9.09
C TYR A 331 -21.41 -6.22 -9.29
N TYR A 332 -20.66 -5.67 -10.26
CA TYR A 332 -20.67 -4.23 -10.52
C TYR A 332 -22.04 -3.74 -10.98
N ASN A 333 -22.69 -4.48 -11.90
CA ASN A 333 -24.03 -4.15 -12.36
C ASN A 333 -25.06 -4.20 -11.21
N GLY A 334 -24.97 -5.18 -10.32
CA GLY A 334 -25.81 -5.31 -9.13
C GLY A 334 -25.62 -4.12 -8.17
N LEU A 335 -24.38 -3.68 -7.94
CA LEU A 335 -24.10 -2.50 -7.11
C LEU A 335 -24.70 -1.22 -7.68
N ASP A 336 -24.60 -1.00 -8.99
CA ASP A 336 -25.15 0.21 -9.59
C ASP A 336 -26.68 0.22 -9.59
N LYS A 337 -27.32 -0.93 -9.81
CA LYS A 337 -28.76 -1.10 -9.60
C LYS A 337 -29.15 -0.83 -8.14
N PHE A 338 -28.38 -1.35 -7.18
CA PHE A 338 -28.68 -1.16 -5.76
C PHE A 338 -28.55 0.31 -5.34
N LYS A 339 -27.53 1.04 -5.84
CA LYS A 339 -27.43 2.50 -5.65
C LYS A 339 -28.64 3.23 -6.21
N ALA A 340 -29.14 2.85 -7.39
CA ALA A 340 -30.33 3.44 -7.98
C ALA A 340 -31.58 3.16 -7.15
N PHE A 341 -31.75 1.92 -6.68
CA PHE A 341 -32.81 1.52 -5.75
C PHE A 341 -32.80 2.38 -4.48
N LEU A 342 -31.65 2.54 -3.83
CA LEU A 342 -31.53 3.38 -2.62
C LEU A 342 -31.90 4.85 -2.88
N LYS A 343 -31.55 5.40 -4.05
CA LYS A 343 -31.93 6.77 -4.43
C LYS A 343 -33.44 6.91 -4.59
N GLN A 344 -34.11 5.92 -5.17
CA GLN A 344 -35.56 5.92 -5.34
C GLN A 344 -36.27 5.78 -3.99
N SER A 345 -35.84 4.84 -3.14
CA SER A 345 -36.43 4.64 -1.81
C SER A 345 -36.27 5.86 -0.90
N LYS A 346 -35.18 6.61 -1.01
CA LYS A 346 -35.00 7.84 -0.21
C LYS A 346 -36.09 8.89 -0.49
N ALA A 347 -36.60 8.95 -1.71
CA ALA A 347 -37.68 9.87 -2.08
C ALA A 347 -39.04 9.47 -1.48
N SER A 348 -39.24 8.20 -1.12
CA SER A 348 -40.48 7.73 -0.49
C SER A 348 -40.51 7.89 1.04
N PHE A 349 -39.36 8.17 1.67
CA PHE A 349 -39.24 8.36 3.12
C PHE A 349 -39.18 9.84 3.54
N GLN A 350 -39.14 10.77 2.58
CA GLN A 350 -39.25 12.21 2.78
C GLN A 350 -40.67 12.65 2.45
#